data_AF-Q8KYB1-F1
#
_entry.id   AF-Q8KYB1-F1
#
_cell.length_a   1.000
_cell.length_b   1.000
_cell.length_c   1.000
_cell.angle_alpha   90.00
_cell.angle_beta   90.00
_cell.angle_gamma   90.00
#
_symmetry.space_group_name_H-M   'P 1'
#
loop_
_entity.id
_entity.type
_entity.pdbx_description
1 polymer ?
#
loop_
_entity_poly.entity_id
_entity_poly.type
_entity_poly.pdbx_seq_one_letter_code
_entity_poly.pdbx_strand_id
1 'polypeptide(L)' 'MKATAIAHTNVALIKYWGKRDEHLILPANSSLSFTVDKFYTKTTVEWDEKLTQDTFILNNEQKTDAKVARFIDKMREEF' A
#
# COMPACT_ATOMS: atom_id res chain seq x y z
N MET A 1 -7.62 -3.44 18.84
CA MET A 1 -6.68 -4.51 18.38
C MET A 1 -5.61 -3.88 17.50
N LYS A 2 -4.38 -4.43 17.41
CA LYS A 2 -3.33 -3.90 16.50
C LYS A 2 -2.61 -5.03 15.77
N ALA A 3 -2.27 -4.79 14.52
CA ALA A 3 -1.39 -5.64 13.73
C ALA A 3 -0.30 -4.78 13.07
N THR A 4 0.95 -5.23 13.12
CA THR A 4 2.09 -4.52 12.53
C THR A 4 2.82 -5.43 11.56
N ALA A 5 3.10 -4.92 10.36
CA ALA A 5 3.86 -5.62 9.35
C ALA A 5 5.00 -4.75 8.80
N ILE A 6 6.02 -5.42 8.26
CA ILE A 6 7.13 -4.79 7.54
C ILE A 6 7.05 -5.22 6.08
N ALA A 7 7.08 -4.26 5.16
CA ALA A 7 7.13 -4.50 3.73
C ALA A 7 8.43 -3.92 3.15
N HIS A 8 9.20 -4.75 2.45
CA HIS A 8 10.49 -4.36 1.88
C HIS A 8 10.34 -3.71 0.51
N THR A 9 11.24 -2.78 0.21
CA THR A 9 11.34 -2.12 -1.09
C THR A 9 11.85 -3.11 -2.14
N ASN A 10 11.46 -2.93 -3.40
CA ASN A 10 12.02 -3.69 -4.51
C ASN A 10 12.66 -2.75 -5.56
N VAL A 11 13.66 -3.24 -6.28
CA VAL A 11 14.33 -2.51 -7.37
C VAL A 11 14.19 -3.30 -8.66
N ALA A 12 13.63 -2.65 -9.69
CA ALA A 12 13.36 -3.30 -10.98
C ALA A 12 14.65 -3.57 -11.78
N LEU A 13 14.85 -4.84 -12.13
CA LEU A 13 15.84 -5.31 -13.10
C LEU A 13 15.28 -5.18 -14.53
N ILE A 14 14.07 -5.69 -14.76
CA ILE A 14 13.27 -5.42 -15.97
C ILE A 14 12.21 -4.38 -15.58
N LYS A 15 12.20 -3.23 -16.27
CA LYS A 15 11.41 -2.07 -15.86
C LYS A 15 9.91 -2.27 -16.14
N TYR A 16 9.09 -1.88 -15.16
CA TYR A 16 7.69 -1.54 -15.39
C TYR A 16 7.64 -0.15 -16.03
N TRP A 17 7.22 -0.04 -17.29
CA TRP A 17 7.13 1.24 -17.98
C TRP A 17 5.98 1.28 -18.98
N GLY A 18 5.05 2.21 -18.77
CA GLY A 18 3.83 2.32 -19.55
C GLY A 18 2.69 1.45 -19.01
N LYS A 19 1.46 1.91 -19.26
CA LYS A 19 0.23 1.25 -18.84
C LYS A 19 -0.64 1.00 -20.05
N ARG A 20 -1.19 -0.21 -20.17
CA ARG A 20 -2.22 -0.51 -21.18
C ARG A 20 -3.63 -0.19 -20.66
N ASP A 21 -3.80 -0.17 -19.34
CA ASP A 21 -5.02 0.26 -18.66
C ASP A 21 -4.62 1.09 -17.43
N GLU A 22 -4.98 2.38 -17.42
CA GLU A 22 -4.63 3.28 -16.33
C GLU A 22 -5.55 3.14 -15.11
N HIS A 23 -6.81 2.74 -15.31
CA HIS A 23 -7.79 2.61 -14.25
C HIS A 23 -7.49 1.40 -13.36
N LEU A 24 -7.20 0.26 -14.01
CA LEU A 24 -6.79 -0.98 -13.34
C LEU A 24 -5.28 -1.05 -13.08
N ILE A 25 -4.50 -0.09 -13.60
CA ILE A 25 -3.03 -0.05 -13.47
C ILE A 25 -2.36 -1.28 -14.11
N LEU A 26 -2.90 -1.77 -15.24
CA LEU A 26 -2.33 -2.93 -15.93
C LEU A 26 -1.08 -2.53 -16.74
N PRO A 27 0.06 -3.23 -16.57
CA PRO A 27 1.29 -2.91 -17.29
C PRO A 27 1.17 -3.11 -18.80
N ALA A 28 1.96 -2.33 -19.56
CA ALA A 28 2.21 -2.61 -20.97
C ALA A 28 3.14 -3.84 -21.17
N ASN A 29 4.02 -4.11 -20.21
CA ASN A 29 4.97 -5.23 -20.25
C ASN A 29 5.18 -5.84 -18.86
N SER A 30 5.52 -7.14 -18.81
CA SER A 30 5.97 -7.77 -17.57
C SER A 30 7.23 -7.08 -17.04
N SER A 31 7.39 -7.09 -15.71
CA SER A 31 8.55 -6.54 -15.02
C SER A 31 9.14 -7.59 -14.08
N LEU A 32 10.41 -7.42 -13.70
CA LEU A 32 11.10 -8.28 -12.77
C LEU A 32 11.92 -7.39 -11.84
N SER A 33 11.76 -7.57 -10.54
CA SER A 33 12.50 -6.84 -9.51
C SER A 33 13.09 -7.79 -8.49
N PHE A 34 14.04 -7.29 -7.72
CA PHE A 34 14.54 -7.98 -6.54
C PHE A 34 14.22 -7.15 -5.30
N THR A 35 13.91 -7.83 -4.20
CA THR A 35 13.63 -7.22 -2.90
C THR A 35 14.94 -6.83 -2.22
N VAL A 36 14.98 -5.64 -1.62
CA VAL A 36 16.14 -5.15 -0.86
C VAL A 36 15.84 -5.16 0.64
N ASP A 37 16.82 -5.57 1.43
CA ASP A 37 16.66 -5.73 2.88
C ASP A 37 16.57 -4.39 3.61
N LYS A 38 17.55 -3.50 3.40
CA LYS A 38 17.75 -2.29 4.22
C LYS A 38 16.65 -1.22 4.12
N PHE A 39 15.78 -1.29 3.11
CA PHE A 39 14.75 -0.27 2.89
C PHE A 39 13.37 -0.90 2.99
N TYR A 40 12.60 -0.47 3.99
CA TYR A 40 11.28 -1.02 4.27
C TYR A 40 10.33 0.06 4.79
N THR A 41 9.04 -0.23 4.69
CA THR A 41 7.99 0.48 5.43
C THR A 41 7.53 -0.40 6.58
N LYS A 42 7.31 0.21 7.74
CA LYS A 42 6.66 -0.44 8.89
C LYS A 42 5.30 0.19 9.07
N THR A 43 4.25 -0.61 8.95
CA THR A 43 2.87 -0.13 9.01
C THR A 43 2.13 -0.87 10.10
N THR A 44 1.38 -0.12 10.91
CA THR A 44 0.48 -0.65 11.92
C THR A 44 -0.94 -0.32 11.53
N VAL A 45 -1.81 -1.32 11.54
CA VAL A 45 -3.26 -1.14 11.48
C VAL A 45 -3.80 -1.32 12.90
N GLU A 46 -4.65 -0.39 13.31
CA GLU A 46 -5.27 -0.37 14.63
C GLU A 46 -6.77 -0.24 14.49
N TRP A 47 -7.47 -1.12 15.19
CA TRP A 47 -8.92 -1.04 15.38
C TRP A 47 -9.18 -0.45 16.77
N ASP A 48 -9.82 0.71 16.78
CA ASP A 48 -10.25 1.44 17.97
C ASP A 48 -11.72 1.82 17.82
N GLU A 49 -12.56 1.30 18.72
CA GLU A 49 -14.02 1.52 18.74
C GLU A 49 -14.41 2.98 18.97
N LYS A 50 -13.48 3.82 19.44
CA LYS A 50 -13.71 5.24 19.65
C LYS A 50 -13.56 6.07 18.38
N LEU A 51 -13.00 5.50 17.31
CA LEU A 51 -12.84 6.20 16.04
C LEU A 51 -14.18 6.27 15.31
N THR A 52 -14.55 7.47 14.87
CA THR A 52 -15.76 7.71 14.08
C THR A 52 -15.51 7.59 12.57
N GLN A 53 -14.24 7.51 12.15
CA GLN A 53 -13.81 7.39 10.77
C GLN A 53 -12.37 6.85 10.69
N ASP A 54 -11.98 6.41 9.51
CA ASP A 54 -10.61 5.98 9.24
C ASP A 54 -9.63 7.16 9.34
N THR A 55 -8.46 6.88 9.92
CA THR A 55 -7.36 7.83 9.99
C THR A 55 -6.11 7.21 9.38
N PHE A 56 -5.43 7.96 8.53
CA PHE A 56 -4.18 7.54 7.92
C PHE A 56 -3.06 8.50 8.31
N ILE A 57 -1.98 7.93 8.86
CA ILE A 57 -0.81 8.67 9.32
C ILE A 57 0.40 8.13 8.57
N LEU A 58 1.14 9.02 7.90
CA LEU A 58 2.37 8.72 7.19
C LEU A 58 3.48 9.62 7.71
N ASN A 59 4.56 9.03 8.23
CA ASN A 59 5.69 9.75 8.83
C ASN A 59 5.24 10.76 9.91
N ASN A 60 4.34 10.32 10.80
CA ASN A 60 3.77 11.10 11.90
C ASN A 60 2.87 12.27 11.48
N GLU A 61 2.53 12.38 10.19
CA GLU A 61 1.58 13.36 9.69
C GLU A 61 0.29 12.67 9.26
N GLN A 62 -0.85 13.19 9.71
CA GLN A 62 -2.14 12.75 9.21
C GLN A 62 -2.29 13.18 7.73
N LYS A 63 -2.69 12.24 6.88
CA LYS A 63 -2.88 12.48 5.44
C LYS A 63 -4.20 11.87 4.96
N THR A 64 -4.73 12.44 3.90
CA THR A 64 -5.88 11.89 3.16
C THR A 64 -5.37 11.33 1.84
N ASP A 65 -5.61 10.05 1.58
CA ASP A 65 -5.25 9.39 0.33
C ASP A 65 -6.39 8.47 -0.13
N ALA A 66 -7.00 8.81 -1.25
CA ALA A 66 -8.14 8.08 -1.80
C ALA A 66 -7.80 6.64 -2.23
N LYS A 67 -6.54 6.38 -2.61
CA LYS A 67 -6.11 5.01 -2.98
C LYS A 67 -5.99 4.14 -1.74
N VAL A 68 -5.49 4.69 -0.64
CA VAL A 68 -5.42 3.98 0.65
C VAL A 68 -6.84 3.67 1.13
N ALA A 69 -7.73 4.67 1.18
CA ALA A 69 -9.11 4.48 1.59
C ALA A 69 -9.81 3.37 0.78
N ARG A 70 -9.76 3.48 -0.56
CA ARG A 70 -10.33 2.46 -1.46
C ARG A 70 -9.76 1.06 -1.24
N PHE A 71 -8.46 0.96 -0.94
CA PHE A 71 -7.83 -0.33 -0.67
C PHE A 71 -8.31 -0.93 0.65
N ILE A 72 -8.46 -0.12 1.70
CA ILE A 72 -9.00 -0.58 2.99
C ILE A 72 -10.45 -1.03 2.84
N ASP A 73 -11.28 -0.31 2.09
CA ASP A 73 -12.66 -0.73 1.82
C ASP A 73 -12.70 -2.08 1.12
N LYS A 74 -11.87 -2.28 0.08
CA LYS A 74 -11.74 -3.57 -0.58
C LYS A 74 -11.32 -4.70 0.38
N MET A 75 -10.39 -4.44 1.30
CA MET A 75 -9.96 -5.42 2.28
C MET A 75 -11.09 -5.83 3.24
N ARG A 76 -11.99 -4.91 3.60
CA ARG A 76 -13.17 -5.20 4.43
C ARG A 76 -14.26 -5.98 3.69
N GLU A 77 -14.31 -5.85 2.36
CA GLU A 77 -15.25 -6.62 1.53
C GLU A 77 -14.75 -8.05 1.31
N GLU A 78 -13.44 -8.26 1.21
CA GLU A 78 -12.84 -9.57 0.92
C GLU A 78 -12.59 -10.44 2.17
N PHE A 79 -12.51 -9.84 3.38
CA PHE A 79 -12.18 -10.53 4.64
C PHE A 79 -13.06 -10.06 5.79
#